data_AF-A0AAW2TWT9-F1
#
_entry.id   AF-A0AAW2TWT9-F1
#
_cell.length_a   1.000
_cell.length_b   1.000
_cell.length_c   1.000
_cell.angle_alpha   90.00
_cell.angle_beta   90.00
_cell.angle_gamma   90.00
#
_symmetry.space_group_name_H-M   'P 1'
#
loop_
_entity.id
_entity.type
_entity.pdbx_description
1 polymer ?
#
loop_
_entity_poly.entity_id
_entity_poly.type
_entity_poly.pdbx_seq_one_letter_code
_entity_poly.pdbx_strand_id
1 'polypeptide(L)'
;MEQYFLAANVVDEARKVSIATMYLTGDAKLWWRTKYAEIQANQVRLDTWDLLREAIRVQFFPENVEYNARRALRKLEHTGSMQDYVKSFSALMLDIRDMSEKDKLFTFMEGLKP
;
A
#
# COMPACT_ATOMS: atom_id res chain seq x y z
N MET A 1 1.07 7.02 8.59
CA MET A 1 0.27 7.42 9.77
C MET A 1 0.71 6.73 11.06
N GLU A 2 1.08 5.44 11.04
CA GLU A 2 1.54 4.74 12.26
C GLU A 2 2.70 5.47 12.97
N GLN A 3 3.74 5.85 12.24
CA GLN A 3 4.87 6.63 12.79
C GLN A 3 4.42 7.98 13.38
N TYR A 4 3.44 8.64 12.77
CA TYR A 4 2.89 9.90 13.31
C TYR A 4 2.15 9.65 14.62
N PHE A 5 1.31 8.61 14.69
CA PHE A 5 0.59 8.27 15.93
C PHE A 5 1.56 7.91 17.05
N LEU A 6 2.64 7.19 16.75
CA LEU A 6 3.70 6.89 17.71
C LEU A 6 4.40 8.16 18.19
N ALA A 7 4.85 9.01 17.27
CA ALA A 7 5.59 10.23 17.61
C ALA A 7 4.72 11.26 18.37
N ALA A 8 3.44 11.37 18.02
CA ALA A 8 2.49 12.27 18.67
C ALA A 8 1.76 11.64 19.87
N ASN A 9 2.13 10.40 20.26
CA ASN A 9 1.53 9.62 21.34
C ASN A 9 -0.02 9.57 21.27
N VAL A 10 -0.57 9.39 20.07
CA VAL A 10 -2.01 9.26 19.86
C VAL A 10 -2.39 7.80 20.13
N VAL A 11 -2.90 7.54 21.33
CA VAL A 11 -3.32 6.19 21.75
C VAL A 11 -4.79 5.91 21.43
N ASP A 12 -5.64 6.93 21.55
CA ASP A 12 -7.10 6.81 21.34
C ASP A 12 -7.46 6.49 19.87
N GLU A 13 -8.21 5.40 19.68
CA GLU A 13 -8.57 4.86 18.36
C GLU A 13 -9.47 5.81 17.57
N ALA A 14 -10.47 6.40 18.21
CA ALA A 14 -11.38 7.36 17.56
C ALA A 14 -10.61 8.60 17.08
N ARG A 15 -9.65 9.08 17.88
CA ARG A 15 -8.74 10.18 17.50
C ARG A 15 -7.81 9.79 16.35
N LYS A 16 -7.28 8.56 16.31
CA LYS A 16 -6.50 8.07 15.16
C LYS A 16 -7.33 8.09 13.87
N VAL A 17 -8.56 7.58 13.91
CA VAL A 17 -9.50 7.59 12.77
C VAL A 17 -9.79 9.04 12.32
N SER A 18 -10.12 9.92 13.27
CA SER A 18 -10.39 11.33 13.00
C SER A 18 -9.19 12.02 12.32
N ILE A 19 -7.99 11.87 12.87
CA ILE A 19 -6.77 12.45 12.29
C ILE A 19 -6.50 11.87 10.91
N ALA A 20 -6.50 10.54 10.74
CA ALA A 20 -6.23 9.92 9.45
C ALA A 20 -7.19 10.37 8.36
N THR A 21 -8.48 10.47 8.68
CA THR A 21 -9.52 10.87 7.73
C THR A 21 -9.46 12.35 7.37
N MET A 22 -8.87 13.21 8.21
CA MET A 22 -8.54 14.59 7.86
C MET A 22 -7.50 14.67 6.74
N TYR A 23 -6.51 13.77 6.72
CA TYR A 23 -5.45 13.73 5.70
C TYR A 23 -5.86 13.07 4.38
N LEU A 24 -7.05 12.47 4.29
CA LEU A 24 -7.55 11.95 3.01
C LEU A 24 -7.81 13.09 2.02
N THR A 25 -7.43 12.86 0.76
CA THR A 25 -7.58 13.81 -0.34
C THR A 25 -8.10 13.09 -1.59
N GLY A 26 -8.57 13.85 -2.59
CA GLY A 26 -9.08 13.30 -3.86
C GLY A 26 -10.20 12.27 -3.67
N ASP A 27 -10.12 11.18 -4.44
CA ASP A 27 -11.11 10.09 -4.45
C ASP A 27 -11.26 9.41 -3.08
N ALA A 28 -10.17 9.32 -2.31
CA ALA A 28 -10.22 8.77 -0.95
C ALA A 28 -11.06 9.63 0.00
N LYS A 29 -11.05 10.96 -0.16
CA LYS A 29 -11.89 11.86 0.63
C LYS A 29 -13.37 11.74 0.24
N LEU A 30 -13.66 11.57 -1.06
CA LEU A 30 -15.03 11.34 -1.54
C LEU A 30 -15.58 10.02 -1.01
N TRP A 31 -14.81 8.94 -1.11
CA TRP A 31 -15.17 7.64 -0.53
C TRP A 31 -15.45 7.74 0.98
N TRP A 32 -14.60 8.45 1.73
CA TRP A 32 -14.81 8.63 3.17
C TRP A 32 -16.12 9.36 3.49
N ARG A 33 -16.56 10.33 2.67
CA ARG A 33 -17.86 11.00 2.88
C ARG A 33 -19.03 10.01 2.83
N THR A 34 -19.00 9.07 1.88
CA THR A 34 -20.01 8.01 1.79
C THR A 34 -19.94 7.10 3.01
N LYS A 35 -18.74 6.64 3.39
CA LYS A 35 -18.55 5.78 4.58
C LYS A 35 -18.97 6.46 5.87
N TYR A 36 -18.71 7.76 6.01
CA TYR A 36 -19.12 8.52 7.18
C TYR A 36 -20.64 8.60 7.31
N ALA A 37 -21.37 8.75 6.20
CA ALA A 37 -22.83 8.70 6.21
C ALA A 37 -23.36 7.32 6.63
N GLU A 38 -22.74 6.23 6.15
CA GLU A 38 -23.07 4.86 6.56
C GLU A 38 -22.82 4.63 8.07
N ILE A 39 -21.74 5.21 8.61
CA ILE A 39 -21.43 5.16 10.05
C ILE A 39 -22.50 5.92 10.85
N GLN A 40 -22.92 7.10 10.41
CA GLN A 40 -23.99 7.87 11.07
C GLN A 40 -25.34 7.14 11.03
N ALA A 41 -25.58 6.35 9.99
CA ALA A 41 -26.75 5.48 9.87
C ALA A 41 -26.61 4.15 10.64
N ASN A 42 -25.53 3.96 11.42
CA ASN A 42 -25.19 2.72 12.13
C ASN A 42 -25.11 1.47 11.23
N GLN A 43 -24.81 1.64 9.94
CA GLN A 43 -24.70 0.54 8.98
C GLN A 43 -23.31 -0.08 8.94
N VAL A 44 -22.28 0.71 9.22
CA VAL A 44 -20.86 0.31 9.18
C VAL A 44 -20.16 0.83 10.42
N ARG A 45 -19.19 0.04 10.93
CA ARG A 45 -18.33 0.41 12.05
C ARG A 45 -16.88 0.53 11.58
N LEU A 46 -16.33 1.74 11.61
CA LEU A 46 -14.92 2.07 11.32
C LEU A 46 -14.37 2.99 12.42
N ASP A 47 -14.49 2.55 13.67
CA ASP A 47 -14.12 3.31 14.87
C ASP A 47 -12.70 3.02 15.37
N THR A 48 -12.00 2.07 14.75
CA THR A 48 -10.60 1.77 15.03
C THR A 48 -9.71 2.05 13.82
N TRP A 49 -8.45 2.35 14.10
CA TRP A 49 -7.43 2.58 13.09
C TRP A 49 -7.25 1.35 12.19
N ASP A 50 -7.25 0.15 12.77
CA ASP A 50 -7.07 -1.09 12.01
C ASP A 50 -8.21 -1.33 11.02
N LEU A 51 -9.47 -1.09 11.43
CA LEU A 51 -10.63 -1.21 10.56
C LEU A 51 -10.59 -0.19 9.42
N LEU A 52 -10.24 1.07 9.72
CA LEU A 52 -10.09 2.10 8.71
C LEU A 52 -8.98 1.76 7.72
N ARG A 53 -7.81 1.33 8.22
CA ARG A 53 -6.66 0.94 7.40
C ARG A 53 -7.04 -0.19 6.44
N GLU A 54 -7.74 -1.19 6.95
CA GLU A 54 -8.20 -2.32 6.15
C GLU A 54 -9.21 -1.89 5.07
N ALA A 55 -10.19 -1.07 5.43
CA ALA A 55 -11.17 -0.56 4.49
C ALA A 55 -10.53 0.28 3.37
N ILE A 56 -9.55 1.12 3.69
CA ILE A 56 -8.76 1.87 2.70
C ILE A 56 -7.96 0.91 1.82
N ARG A 57 -7.36 -0.13 2.41
CA ARG A 57 -6.63 -1.16 1.68
C ARG A 57 -7.54 -1.83 0.66
N VAL A 58 -8.66 -2.41 1.07
CA VAL A 58 -9.60 -3.11 0.17
C VAL A 58 -10.12 -2.18 -0.93
N GLN A 59 -10.41 -0.91 -0.61
CA GLN A 59 -10.98 0.03 -1.57
C GLN A 59 -9.98 0.53 -2.63
N PHE A 60 -8.74 0.83 -2.22
CA PHE A 60 -7.76 1.54 -3.06
C PHE A 60 -6.53 0.72 -3.42
N PHE A 61 -6.28 -0.37 -2.71
CA PHE A 61 -5.22 -1.33 -2.99
C PHE A 61 -5.89 -2.63 -3.44
N PRO A 62 -6.18 -2.80 -4.74
CA PRO A 62 -6.70 -4.08 -5.21
C PRO A 62 -5.73 -5.19 -4.80
N GLU A 63 -6.23 -6.37 -4.41
CA GLU A 63 -5.41 -7.57 -4.09
C GLU A 63 -4.35 -7.87 -5.16
N ASN A 64 -4.54 -7.33 -6.36
CA ASN A 64 -3.62 -7.37 -7.48
C ASN A 64 -2.35 -6.52 -7.32
N VAL A 65 -2.06 -5.84 -6.21
CA VAL A 65 -0.77 -5.12 -6.06
C VAL A 65 0.40 -6.07 -6.24
N GLU A 66 0.37 -7.22 -5.55
CA GLU A 66 1.39 -8.24 -5.72
C GLU A 66 1.36 -8.85 -7.14
N TYR A 67 0.17 -9.12 -7.69
CA TYR A 67 0.02 -9.61 -9.07
C TYR A 67 0.61 -8.63 -10.09
N ASN A 68 0.35 -7.33 -9.93
CA ASN A 68 0.86 -6.27 -10.79
C ASN A 68 2.37 -6.12 -10.64
N ALA A 69 2.88 -6.20 -9.41
CA ALA A 69 4.32 -6.20 -9.15
C ALA A 69 5.00 -7.40 -9.80
N ARG A 70 4.43 -8.61 -9.67
CA ARG A 70 4.92 -9.83 -10.35
C ARG A 70 4.84 -9.71 -11.88
N ARG A 71 3.76 -9.14 -12.40
CA ARG A 71 3.58 -8.90 -13.84
C ARG A 71 4.58 -7.88 -14.38
N ALA A 72 4.86 -6.82 -13.62
CA ALA A 72 5.86 -5.81 -13.95
C ALA A 72 7.28 -6.39 -13.86
N LEU A 73 7.55 -7.22 -12.85
CA LEU A 73 8.82 -7.91 -12.67
C LEU A 73 9.16 -8.81 -13.86
N ARG A 74 8.19 -9.59 -14.36
CA ARG A 74 8.36 -10.42 -15.57
C ARG A 74 8.69 -9.62 -16.83
N LYS A 75 8.40 -8.32 -16.85
CA LYS A 75 8.67 -7.42 -17.97
C LYS A 75 9.86 -6.48 -17.69
N LEU A 76 10.46 -6.58 -16.50
CA LEU A 76 11.53 -5.69 -16.11
C LEU A 76 12.78 -6.10 -16.86
N GLU A 77 13.28 -5.18 -17.68
CA GLU A 77 14.52 -5.37 -18.44
C GLU A 77 15.49 -4.23 -18.12
N HIS A 78 16.77 -4.57 -17.99
CA HIS A 78 17.85 -3.61 -17.91
C HIS A 78 18.00 -2.90 -19.27
N THR A 79 17.44 -1.69 -19.36
CA THR A 79 17.43 -0.85 -20.57
C THR A 79 18.21 0.46 -20.40
N GLY A 80 18.57 0.82 -19.16
CA GLY A 80 19.24 2.06 -18.80
C GLY A 80 20.48 1.81 -17.94
N SER A 81 20.62 2.55 -16.84
CA SER A 81 21.72 2.31 -15.90
C SER A 81 21.42 1.12 -14.97
N MET A 82 22.49 0.47 -14.51
CA MET A 82 22.40 -0.56 -13.48
C MET A 82 21.70 -0.04 -12.21
N GLN A 83 21.91 1.23 -11.87
CA GLN A 83 21.29 1.87 -10.70
C GLN A 83 19.77 2.00 -10.87
N ASP A 84 19.29 2.41 -12.04
CA ASP A 84 17.86 2.52 -12.33
C ASP A 84 17.17 1.16 -12.35
N TYR A 85 17.86 0.14 -12.86
CA TYR A 85 17.39 -1.24 -12.83
C TYR A 85 17.26 -1.76 -11.40
N VAL A 86 18.31 -1.61 -10.57
CA VAL A 86 18.28 -1.99 -9.15
C VAL A 86 17.14 -1.26 -8.44
N LYS A 87 16.99 0.06 -8.65
CA LYS A 87 15.93 0.85 -8.05
C LYS A 87 14.54 0.34 -8.43
N SER A 88 14.32 0.03 -9.71
CA SER A 88 13.04 -0.47 -10.21
C SER A 88 12.75 -1.87 -9.68
N PHE A 89 13.74 -2.76 -9.67
CA PHE A 89 13.63 -4.10 -9.10
C PHE A 89 13.31 -4.04 -7.60
N SER A 90 14.06 -3.26 -6.83
CA SER A 90 13.85 -3.09 -5.39
C SER A 90 12.47 -2.54 -5.08
N ALA A 91 11.95 -1.59 -5.87
CA ALA A 91 10.59 -1.07 -5.70
C ALA A 91 9.53 -2.18 -5.86
N LEU A 92 9.67 -3.03 -6.89
CA LEU A 92 8.76 -4.17 -7.11
C LEU A 92 8.83 -5.21 -5.98
N MET A 93 10.02 -5.41 -5.40
CA MET A 93 10.20 -6.35 -4.29
C MET A 93 9.49 -5.92 -2.99
N LEU A 94 9.21 -4.62 -2.80
CA LEU A 94 8.46 -4.15 -1.62
C LEU A 94 7.00 -4.64 -1.65
N ASP A 95 6.46 -4.85 -2.84
CA ASP A 95 5.09 -5.30 -3.07
C ASP A 95 4.96 -6.83 -3.16
N ILE A 96 6.08 -7.57 -3.26
CA ILE A 96 6.11 -9.05 -3.34
C ILE A 96 6.80 -9.63 -2.09
N ARG A 97 6.00 -9.94 -1.07
CA ARG A 97 6.51 -10.26 0.28
C ARG A 97 6.93 -11.72 0.48
N ASP A 98 6.45 -12.63 -0.35
CA ASP A 98 6.62 -14.08 -0.22
C ASP A 98 7.71 -14.66 -1.15
N MET A 99 8.36 -13.83 -1.98
CA MET A 99 9.39 -14.30 -2.91
C MET A 99 10.67 -14.70 -2.16
N SER A 100 11.18 -15.90 -2.45
CA SER A 100 12.42 -16.40 -1.85
C SER A 100 13.65 -15.65 -2.39
N GLU A 101 14.73 -15.55 -1.60
CA GLU A 101 15.98 -14.91 -2.05
C GLU A 101 16.57 -15.56 -3.31
N LYS A 102 16.37 -16.87 -3.49
CA LYS A 102 16.81 -17.58 -4.70
C LYS A 102 16.02 -17.13 -5.93
N ASP A 103 14.70 -16.99 -5.79
CA ASP A 103 13.83 -16.53 -6.89
C ASP A 103 14.07 -15.06 -7.21
N LYS A 104 14.37 -14.23 -6.20
CA LYS A 104 14.79 -12.83 -6.39
C LYS A 104 16.07 -12.76 -7.22
N LEU A 105 17.10 -13.53 -6.86
CA LEU A 105 18.35 -13.54 -7.61
C LEU A 105 18.14 -14.04 -9.04
N PHE A 106 17.35 -15.11 -9.22
CA PHE A 106 17.04 -15.65 -10.55
C PHE A 106 16.34 -14.62 -11.44
N THR A 107 15.23 -14.04 -10.95
CA THR A 107 14.47 -13.02 -11.70
C THR A 107 15.28 -11.75 -11.95
N PHE A 108 16.14 -11.35 -11.00
CA PHE A 108 17.06 -10.23 -11.19
C PHE A 108 18.02 -10.48 -12.35
N MET A 109 18.60 -11.69 -12.43
CA MET A 109 19.51 -12.06 -13.50
C MET A 109 18.81 -12.22 -14.85
N GLU A 110 17.57 -12.74 -14.89
CA GLU A 110 16.80 -12.85 -16.14
C GLU A 110 16.52 -11.50 -16.80
N GLY A 111 16.31 -10.44 -16.01
CA GLY A 111 16.10 -9.09 -16.54
C GLY A 111 17.40 -8.36 -16.93
N LEU A 112 18.57 -8.92 -16.62
CA LEU A 112 19.85 -8.39 -17.11
C LEU A 112 20.03 -8.78 -18.57
N LYS A 113 20.10 -7.78 -19.46
CA LYS A 113 20.55 -8.01 -20.84
C LYS A 113 22.05 -8.36 -20.84
N PRO A 114 22.51 -9.26 -21.73
CA PRO A 114 23.93 -9.45 -22.00
C PRO A 114 24.58 -8.19 -22.57
#